data_AF-A0A970UQW6-F1
#
_entry.id   AF-A0A970UQW6-F1
#
_cell.length_a   1.000
_cell.length_b   1.000
_cell.length_c   1.000
_cell.angle_alpha   90.00
_cell.angle_beta   90.00
_cell.angle_gamma   90.00
#
_symmetry.space_group_name_H-M   'P 1'
#
loop_
_entity.id
_entity.type
_entity.pdbx_description
1 polymer ?
#
loop_
_entity_poly.entity_id
_entity_poly.type
_entity_poly.pdbx_seq_one_letter_code
_entity_poly.pdbx_strand_id
1 'polypeptide(L)'
;MSDRWLRAAAIGSIWASVEIIFGSFLHNIRFPFAGTILSFFAVILMVAFLRIWPLRGVIWRASLICALMKSLSPSAVILGPMTGILMEGLLMEAGILIFGLNRVGLFLGGMLAVFSALIHKALNLLILYGWDLARLLDNLVRFAARQLNAEAVDGIKILLLLCVIYVAAGFIASLIGLATARRAEELRKSRNEDHIEEVPRNTLFAYSDPGRYSVSALFIHLLAIILFLLALIRLGTWWSMMLPLPYLVFCYLRYKRSLRQLLRPRLWIQLVLITFLAALFLRGIQTGNVFDSEGIKAGLMMNVRALLILTGFSAISVEMKNPVIRAILYQRGFASLYRSLSLAFAVLPGIMEEVGEGNRRWFRLKEIIITQLLKADQLFEYFKNLDRIRPSVTIITGARGEGKTSLLQERVDELKRAGKILAGFVAVGVHDATGQRTGYRIRQLMSGEEVDFCSIDGNPDWDAVGRFRINPRGLAMGMEWLSAEAVSESDMIVIDELGPLELSGRGWAPAIERILIESPKPMIWTVRRSLLTKISHKWNIGQIEVIDSAQEGEQ
;
A
#
# COMPACT_ATOMS: atom_id res chain seq x y z
N MET A 1 -10.75 11.22 8.77
CA MET A 1 -9.78 10.22 9.30
C MET A 1 -9.30 10.64 10.69
N SER A 2 -8.76 9.74 11.51
CA SER A 2 -8.10 10.18 12.76
C SER A 2 -6.81 10.95 12.45
N ASP A 3 -6.50 11.97 13.24
CA ASP A 3 -5.28 12.77 13.13
C ASP A 3 -3.99 11.94 12.99
N ARG A 4 -3.92 10.82 13.73
CA ARG A 4 -2.77 9.90 13.71
C ARG A 4 -2.50 9.28 12.34
N TRP A 5 -3.55 8.98 11.57
CA TRP A 5 -3.42 8.39 10.24
C TRP A 5 -3.00 9.42 9.20
N LEU A 6 -3.47 10.67 9.31
CA LEU A 6 -3.04 11.78 8.46
C LEU A 6 -1.55 12.10 8.66
N ARG A 7 -1.11 12.22 9.92
CA ARG A 7 0.32 12.41 10.24
C ARG A 7 1.17 11.22 9.80
N ALA A 8 0.65 9.99 9.97
CA ALA A 8 1.34 8.79 9.48
C ALA A 8 1.45 8.77 7.95
N ALA A 9 0.47 9.28 7.21
CA ALA A 9 0.54 9.43 5.76
C ALA A 9 1.66 10.39 5.35
N ALA A 10 1.82 11.51 6.06
CA ALA A 10 2.86 12.51 5.78
C ALA A 10 4.27 11.96 6.09
N ILE A 11 4.44 11.34 7.26
CA ILE A 11 5.72 10.68 7.60
C ILE A 11 6.01 9.54 6.62
N GLY A 12 4.99 8.72 6.32
CA GLY A 12 5.11 7.57 5.44
C GLY A 12 5.47 7.93 4.00
N SER A 13 4.93 9.03 3.45
CA SER A 13 5.26 9.49 2.09
C SER A 13 6.69 10.02 2.00
N ILE A 14 7.13 10.81 2.99
CA ILE A 14 8.50 11.34 3.07
C ILE A 14 9.50 10.21 3.31
N TRP A 15 9.18 9.27 4.18
CA TRP A 15 10.03 8.09 4.40
C TRP A 15 10.11 7.24 3.14
N ALA A 16 8.98 6.98 2.47
CA ALA A 16 8.97 6.20 1.24
C ALA A 16 9.78 6.86 0.11
N SER A 17 9.73 8.18 -0.04
CA SER A 17 10.51 8.86 -1.08
C SER A 17 12.01 8.70 -0.85
N VAL A 18 12.49 8.92 0.39
CA VAL A 18 13.88 8.71 0.79
C VAL A 18 14.27 7.25 0.57
N GLU A 19 13.46 6.31 1.05
CA GLU A 19 13.71 4.87 0.95
C GLU A 19 13.77 4.38 -0.51
N ILE A 20 12.91 4.91 -1.39
CA ILE A 20 12.90 4.54 -2.81
C ILE A 20 14.11 5.14 -3.54
N ILE A 21 14.41 6.43 -3.33
CA ILE A 21 15.51 7.13 -4.01
C ILE A 21 16.87 6.61 -3.53
N PHE A 22 17.12 6.66 -2.22
CA PHE A 22 18.39 6.19 -1.65
C PHE A 22 18.57 4.69 -1.82
N GLY A 23 17.49 3.92 -1.65
CA GLY A 23 17.55 2.48 -1.86
C GLY A 23 17.90 2.13 -3.31
N SER A 24 17.25 2.77 -4.29
CA SER A 24 17.56 2.62 -5.71
C SER A 24 19.04 2.93 -6.00
N PHE A 25 19.53 4.07 -5.50
CA PHE A 25 20.91 4.48 -5.71
C PHE A 25 21.93 3.52 -5.09
N LEU A 26 21.76 3.16 -3.80
CA LEU A 26 22.69 2.27 -3.11
C LEU A 26 22.73 0.89 -3.78
N HIS A 27 21.59 0.42 -4.28
CA HIS A 27 21.52 -0.80 -5.07
C HIS A 27 22.19 -0.68 -6.44
N ASN A 28 22.08 0.48 -7.11
CA ASN A 28 22.71 0.73 -8.41
C ASN A 28 24.24 0.77 -8.30
N ILE A 29 24.79 1.39 -7.25
CA ILE A 29 26.23 1.43 -6.97
C ILE A 29 26.73 0.12 -6.32
N ARG A 30 25.82 -0.78 -5.93
CA ARG A 30 26.11 -2.04 -5.21
C ARG A 30 26.85 -1.79 -3.89
N PHE A 31 26.48 -0.72 -3.20
CA PHE A 31 27.11 -0.35 -1.93
C PHE A 31 26.86 -1.45 -0.88
N PRO A 32 27.91 -1.94 -0.17
CA PRO A 32 27.75 -2.97 0.85
C PRO A 32 26.96 -2.40 2.04
N PHE A 33 26.11 -3.22 2.68
CA PHE A 33 25.30 -2.80 3.83
C PHE A 33 24.25 -1.71 3.55
N ALA A 34 23.80 -1.58 2.29
CA ALA A 34 22.74 -0.63 1.91
C ALA A 34 21.52 -0.64 2.87
N GLY A 35 21.06 -1.82 3.28
CA GLY A 35 19.94 -1.95 4.23
C GLY A 35 20.22 -1.35 5.61
N THR A 36 21.44 -1.51 6.14
CA THR A 36 21.82 -0.90 7.43
C THR A 36 21.84 0.61 7.36
N ILE A 37 22.32 1.16 6.23
CA ILE A 37 22.36 2.60 6.00
C ILE A 37 20.95 3.18 5.90
N LEU A 38 20.06 2.50 5.18
CA LEU A 38 18.66 2.89 5.07
C LEU A 38 17.98 2.87 6.45
N SER A 39 18.19 1.81 7.24
CA SER A 39 17.69 1.69 8.62
C SER A 39 18.18 2.83 9.52
N PHE A 40 19.47 3.19 9.40
CA PHE A 40 20.05 4.31 10.14
C PHE A 40 19.36 5.64 9.80
N PHE A 41 19.13 5.92 8.52
CA PHE A 41 18.40 7.12 8.09
C PHE A 41 16.91 7.09 8.47
N ALA A 42 16.27 5.92 8.39
CA ALA A 42 14.91 5.72 8.85
C ALA A 42 14.77 6.10 10.33
N VAL A 43 15.69 5.67 11.19
CA VAL A 43 15.69 6.03 12.62
C VAL A 43 15.90 7.53 12.83
N ILE A 44 16.81 8.18 12.10
CA ILE A 44 16.96 9.65 12.15
C ILE A 44 15.63 10.34 11.85
N LEU A 45 14.96 9.91 10.77
CA LEU A 45 13.70 10.48 10.32
C LEU A 45 12.57 10.23 11.34
N MET A 46 12.40 8.99 11.80
CA MET A 46 11.36 8.60 12.78
C MET A 46 11.53 9.37 14.10
N VAL A 47 12.74 9.46 14.63
CA VAL A 47 13.03 10.20 15.87
C VAL A 47 12.77 11.69 15.68
N ALA A 48 13.15 12.26 14.54
CA ALA A 48 12.93 13.67 14.28
C ALA A 48 11.43 14.01 14.18
N PHE A 49 10.63 13.16 13.52
CA PHE A 49 9.19 13.33 13.45
C PHE A 49 8.49 13.14 14.80
N LEU A 50 8.88 12.14 15.59
CA LEU A 50 8.31 11.93 16.93
C LEU A 50 8.61 13.08 17.89
N ARG A 51 9.69 13.83 17.65
CA ARG A 51 10.00 15.02 18.42
C ARG A 51 9.04 16.17 18.08
N ILE A 52 8.75 16.37 16.80
CA ILE A 52 7.86 17.43 16.31
C ILE A 52 6.39 17.08 16.58
N TRP A 53 6.00 15.82 16.37
CA TRP A 53 4.65 15.30 16.59
C TRP A 53 4.69 14.18 17.64
N PRO A 54 4.63 14.52 18.95
CA PRO A 54 4.79 13.58 20.05
C PRO A 54 3.55 12.70 20.26
N LEU A 55 3.26 11.83 19.29
CA LEU A 55 2.08 10.99 19.25
C LEU A 55 2.44 9.50 19.18
N ARG A 56 1.88 8.73 20.11
CA ARG A 56 1.99 7.27 20.11
C ARG A 56 1.20 6.65 18.97
N GLY A 57 1.74 5.60 18.39
CA GLY A 57 1.14 4.80 17.32
C GLY A 57 1.30 5.38 15.93
N VAL A 58 1.97 6.52 15.75
CA VAL A 58 2.13 7.12 14.42
C VAL A 58 3.22 6.41 13.62
N ILE A 59 4.29 5.93 14.27
CA ILE A 59 5.45 5.36 13.56
C ILE A 59 5.13 4.01 12.94
N TRP A 60 4.47 3.10 13.64
CA TRP A 60 4.11 1.82 13.02
C TRP A 60 3.14 1.98 11.84
N ARG A 61 2.26 3.00 11.89
CA ARG A 61 1.36 3.32 10.77
C ARG A 61 2.14 3.90 9.60
N ALA A 62 3.10 4.79 9.87
CA ALA A 62 3.97 5.37 8.87
C ALA A 62 4.88 4.30 8.22
N SER A 63 5.43 3.36 8.99
CA SER A 63 6.24 2.25 8.46
C SER A 63 5.41 1.32 7.59
N LEU A 64 4.16 1.05 7.97
CA LEU A 64 3.23 0.28 7.16
C LEU A 64 2.94 0.97 5.81
N ILE A 65 2.69 2.28 5.82
CA ILE A 65 2.48 3.06 4.60
C ILE A 65 3.75 3.06 3.74
N CYS A 66 4.91 3.33 4.33
CA CYS A 66 6.20 3.32 3.64
C CYS A 66 6.52 1.96 3.00
N ALA A 67 6.34 0.86 3.74
CA ALA A 67 6.52 -0.48 3.23
C ALA A 67 5.59 -0.77 2.04
N LEU A 68 4.30 -0.43 2.15
CA LEU A 68 3.35 -0.61 1.06
C LEU A 68 3.71 0.23 -0.18
N MET A 69 4.21 1.46 0.00
CA MET A 69 4.68 2.30 -1.11
C MET A 69 5.91 1.73 -1.79
N LYS A 70 6.89 1.24 -1.01
CA LYS A 70 8.08 0.55 -1.54
C LYS A 70 7.70 -0.68 -2.38
N SER A 71 6.57 -1.33 -2.08
CA SER A 71 6.08 -2.48 -2.84
C SER A 71 5.66 -2.19 -4.28
N LEU A 72 5.27 -0.93 -4.54
CA LEU A 72 4.85 -0.47 -5.86
C LEU A 72 6.02 0.14 -6.65
N SER A 73 7.21 0.25 -6.05
CA SER A 73 8.44 0.62 -6.74
C SER A 73 8.81 -0.45 -7.79
N PRO A 74 9.35 -0.08 -8.96
CA PRO A 74 9.75 -1.01 -10.04
C PRO A 74 10.93 -1.96 -9.68
N SER A 75 11.36 -2.02 -8.42
CA SER A 75 12.44 -2.89 -7.95
C SER A 75 11.98 -4.36 -7.87
N ALA A 76 12.81 -5.29 -8.38
CA ALA A 76 12.42 -6.68 -8.64
C ALA A 76 12.37 -7.63 -7.40
N VAL A 77 12.73 -7.15 -6.20
CA VAL A 77 12.67 -7.91 -4.95
C VAL A 77 11.88 -7.11 -3.92
N ILE A 78 10.56 -7.30 -3.93
CA ILE A 78 9.61 -6.41 -3.28
C ILE A 78 9.47 -6.72 -1.77
N LEU A 79 9.40 -7.99 -1.37
CA LEU A 79 8.98 -8.36 0.00
C LEU A 79 10.08 -8.24 1.08
N GLY A 80 11.36 -8.35 0.71
CA GLY A 80 12.47 -8.20 1.66
C GLY A 80 12.53 -6.80 2.27
N PRO A 81 12.74 -5.74 1.48
CA PRO A 81 12.76 -4.36 2.00
C PRO A 81 11.49 -3.97 2.75
N MET A 82 10.31 -4.40 2.28
CA MET A 82 9.03 -4.12 2.94
C MET A 82 8.97 -4.64 4.38
N THR A 83 9.36 -5.90 4.58
CA THR A 83 9.34 -6.53 5.91
C THR A 83 10.39 -5.92 6.84
N GLY A 84 11.53 -5.47 6.30
CA GLY A 84 12.54 -4.70 7.03
C GLY A 84 11.99 -3.37 7.55
N ILE A 85 11.46 -2.52 6.66
CA ILE A 85 10.87 -1.21 7.01
C ILE A 85 9.77 -1.36 8.07
N LEU A 86 8.90 -2.36 7.90
CA LEU A 86 7.82 -2.61 8.85
C LEU A 86 8.38 -3.01 10.23
N MET A 87 9.40 -3.89 10.27
CA MET A 87 10.05 -4.33 11.50
C MET A 87 10.76 -3.18 12.22
N GLU A 88 11.43 -2.29 11.49
CA GLU A 88 12.05 -1.07 12.05
C GLU A 88 11.03 -0.20 12.77
N GLY A 89 9.91 0.12 12.11
CA GLY A 89 8.86 0.95 12.72
C GLY A 89 8.15 0.29 13.88
N LEU A 90 7.91 -1.03 13.82
CA LEU A 90 7.31 -1.78 14.93
C LEU A 90 8.22 -1.83 16.16
N LEU A 91 9.51 -2.03 15.98
CA LEU A 91 10.47 -2.07 17.08
C LEU A 91 10.76 -0.67 17.66
N MET A 92 10.77 0.35 16.81
CA MET A 92 10.80 1.75 17.26
C MET A 92 9.58 2.05 18.14
N GLU A 93 8.38 1.68 17.69
CA GLU A 93 7.15 1.86 18.45
C GLU A 93 7.14 1.03 19.74
N ALA A 94 7.64 -0.21 19.72
CA ALA A 94 7.74 -1.03 20.92
C ALA A 94 8.61 -0.38 22.00
N GLY A 95 9.74 0.22 21.61
CA GLY A 95 10.58 1.00 22.53
C GLY A 95 9.83 2.17 23.17
N ILE A 96 9.00 2.87 22.40
CA ILE A 96 8.18 4.00 22.89
C ILE A 96 7.02 3.53 23.77
N LEU A 97 6.39 2.40 23.44
CA LEU A 97 5.29 1.84 24.22
C LEU A 97 5.77 1.38 25.60
N ILE A 98 6.94 0.77 25.68
CA ILE A 98 7.51 0.23 26.93
C ILE A 98 8.09 1.35 27.80
N PHE A 99 8.93 2.24 27.22
CA PHE A 99 9.71 3.21 27.99
C PHE A 99 9.14 4.64 27.94
N GLY A 100 8.05 4.85 27.19
CA GLY A 100 7.39 6.14 27.01
C GLY A 100 7.99 7.01 25.90
N LEU A 101 7.29 8.10 25.58
CA LEU A 101 7.72 9.09 24.58
C LEU A 101 8.67 10.12 25.23
N ASN A 102 9.84 9.64 25.64
CA ASN A 102 10.93 10.40 26.23
C ASN A 102 12.26 10.04 25.55
N ARG A 103 13.38 10.65 25.96
CA ARG A 103 14.69 10.36 25.34
C ARG A 103 15.08 8.89 25.43
N VAL A 104 14.75 8.22 26.54
CA VAL A 104 15.06 6.81 26.77
C VAL A 104 14.31 5.92 25.78
N GLY A 105 12.99 6.11 25.65
CA GLY A 105 12.19 5.35 24.68
C GLY A 105 12.59 5.59 23.23
N LEU A 106 13.00 6.82 22.88
CA LEU A 106 13.53 7.12 21.54
C LEU A 106 14.88 6.44 21.29
N PHE A 107 15.81 6.44 22.25
CA PHE A 107 17.09 5.77 22.12
C PHE A 107 16.94 4.25 22.03
N LEU A 108 16.17 3.64 22.95
CA LEU A 108 15.96 2.19 22.95
C LEU A 108 15.19 1.74 21.72
N GLY A 109 14.16 2.48 21.30
CA GLY A 109 13.45 2.23 20.06
C GLY A 109 14.36 2.30 18.84
N GLY A 110 15.22 3.33 18.75
CA GLY A 110 16.16 3.50 17.65
C GLY A 110 17.27 2.45 17.61
N MET A 111 17.78 2.04 18.77
CA MET A 111 18.72 0.92 18.91
C MET A 111 18.10 -0.39 18.39
N LEU A 112 16.87 -0.70 18.83
CA LEU A 112 16.14 -1.90 18.37
C LEU A 112 15.84 -1.84 16.88
N ALA A 113 15.43 -0.67 16.36
CA ALA A 113 15.12 -0.50 14.94
C ALA A 113 16.34 -0.73 14.03
N VAL A 114 17.50 -0.12 14.31
CA VAL A 114 18.71 -0.39 13.50
C VAL A 114 19.20 -1.82 13.70
N PHE A 115 19.17 -2.35 14.92
CA PHE A 115 19.54 -3.73 15.21
C PHE A 115 18.65 -4.74 14.47
N SER A 116 17.39 -4.38 14.23
CA SER A 116 16.45 -5.18 13.45
C SER A 116 16.95 -5.46 12.02
N ALA A 117 17.71 -4.55 11.39
CA ALA A 117 18.26 -4.77 10.06
C ALA A 117 19.27 -5.93 10.04
N LEU A 118 20.04 -6.12 11.13
CA LEU A 118 20.93 -7.26 11.30
C LEU A 118 20.14 -8.56 11.44
N ILE A 119 19.14 -8.56 12.33
CA ILE A 119 18.26 -9.72 12.57
C ILE A 119 17.54 -10.11 11.28
N HIS A 120 16.94 -9.15 10.57
CA HIS A 120 16.22 -9.37 9.32
C HIS A 120 17.12 -9.99 8.26
N LYS A 121 18.35 -9.48 8.11
CA LYS A 121 19.34 -10.04 7.20
C LYS A 121 19.72 -11.48 7.59
N ALA A 122 19.96 -11.74 8.87
CA ALA A 122 20.28 -13.07 9.38
C ALA A 122 19.13 -14.07 9.16
N LEU A 123 17.90 -13.68 9.50
CA LEU A 123 16.69 -14.48 9.30
C LEU A 123 16.44 -14.76 7.83
N ASN A 124 16.59 -13.77 6.95
CA ASN A 124 16.43 -13.99 5.51
C ASN A 124 17.46 -14.97 4.96
N LEU A 125 18.72 -14.86 5.38
CA LEU A 125 19.76 -15.83 5.00
C LEU A 125 19.45 -17.23 5.53
N LEU A 126 18.99 -17.34 6.79
CA LEU A 126 18.60 -18.62 7.37
C LEU A 126 17.37 -19.24 6.69
N ILE A 127 16.38 -18.44 6.30
CA ILE A 127 15.19 -18.90 5.56
C ILE A 127 15.58 -19.38 4.16
N LEU A 128 16.45 -18.63 3.47
CA LEU A 128 16.87 -18.96 2.10
C LEU A 128 17.79 -20.19 2.04
N TYR A 129 18.73 -20.29 2.97
CA TYR A 129 19.83 -21.25 2.89
C TYR A 129 19.79 -22.33 4.00
N GLY A 130 18.93 -22.19 5.00
CA GLY A 130 18.81 -23.14 6.10
C GLY A 130 20.02 -23.16 7.03
N TRP A 131 20.01 -24.11 7.98
CA TRP A 131 21.08 -24.29 8.96
C TRP A 131 22.43 -24.71 8.35
N ASP A 132 22.43 -25.21 7.11
CA ASP A 132 23.64 -25.54 6.35
C ASP A 132 24.55 -24.32 6.16
N LEU A 133 23.95 -23.13 5.98
CA LEU A 133 24.71 -21.89 5.89
C LEU A 133 25.47 -21.59 7.18
N ALA A 134 24.85 -21.80 8.35
CA ALA A 134 25.50 -21.55 9.64
C ALA A 134 26.71 -22.47 9.82
N ARG A 135 26.59 -23.75 9.43
CA ARG A 135 27.70 -24.72 9.43
C ARG A 135 28.82 -24.32 8.49
N LEU A 136 28.47 -23.88 7.27
CA LEU A 136 29.44 -23.40 6.28
C LEU A 136 30.21 -22.18 6.81
N LEU A 137 29.52 -21.21 7.40
CA LEU A 137 30.14 -20.02 7.98
C LEU A 137 31.07 -20.37 9.16
N ASP A 138 30.66 -21.26 10.07
CA ASP A 138 31.53 -21.71 11.18
C ASP A 138 32.82 -22.36 10.65
N ASN A 139 32.70 -23.25 9.66
CA ASN A 139 33.85 -23.90 9.06
C ASN A 139 34.78 -22.92 8.31
N LEU A 140 34.21 -21.91 7.65
CA LEU A 140 34.98 -20.86 6.98
C LEU A 140 35.74 -19.99 7.98
N VAL A 141 35.12 -19.59 9.10
CA VAL A 141 35.78 -18.82 10.17
C VAL A 141 36.92 -19.63 10.79
N ARG A 142 36.69 -20.92 11.09
CA ARG A 142 37.74 -21.82 11.60
C ARG A 142 38.91 -21.96 10.62
N PHE A 143 38.62 -22.05 9.32
CA PHE A 143 39.65 -22.10 8.29
C PHE A 143 40.48 -20.81 8.25
N ALA A 144 39.83 -19.65 8.25
CA ALA A 144 40.51 -18.35 8.26
C ALA A 144 41.36 -18.13 9.52
N ALA A 145 40.87 -18.54 10.69
CA ALA A 145 41.59 -18.46 11.96
C ALA A 145 42.88 -19.29 11.95
N ARG A 146 42.83 -20.52 11.39
CA ARG A 146 44.03 -21.36 11.20
C ARG A 146 45.08 -20.71 10.30
N GLN A 147 44.65 -20.05 9.22
CA GLN A 147 45.57 -19.41 8.28
C GLN A 147 46.27 -18.17 8.86
N LEU A 148 45.61 -17.48 9.79
CA LEU A 148 46.12 -16.25 10.40
C LEU A 148 46.95 -16.49 11.67
N ASN A 149 47.17 -17.74 12.09
CA ASN A 149 47.80 -18.10 13.38
C ASN A 149 47.16 -17.36 14.58
N ALA A 150 45.92 -16.91 14.43
CA ALA A 150 45.17 -16.28 15.50
C ALA A 150 44.46 -17.41 16.27
N GLU A 151 44.99 -17.76 17.43
CA GLU A 151 44.29 -18.66 18.36
C GLU A 151 42.91 -18.08 18.67
N ALA A 152 41.88 -18.78 18.19
CA ALA A 152 40.48 -18.62 18.59
C ALA A 152 39.97 -17.16 18.68
N VAL A 153 39.84 -16.49 17.54
CA VAL A 153 38.74 -15.51 17.47
C VAL A 153 37.44 -16.31 17.44
N ASP A 154 36.88 -16.51 18.62
CA ASP A 154 35.58 -17.14 18.83
C ASP A 154 34.54 -16.41 17.96
N GLY A 155 33.83 -17.15 17.09
CA GLY A 155 32.80 -16.58 16.21
C GLY A 155 31.74 -15.79 16.97
N ILE A 156 31.54 -16.13 18.25
CA ILE A 156 30.67 -15.41 19.18
C ILE A 156 31.19 -13.98 19.42
N LYS A 157 32.50 -13.76 19.55
CA LYS A 157 33.08 -12.42 19.76
C LYS A 157 32.88 -11.52 18.55
N ILE A 158 33.01 -12.07 17.33
CA ILE A 158 32.74 -11.33 16.08
C ILE A 158 31.26 -10.95 16.00
N LEU A 159 30.37 -11.89 16.33
CA LEU A 159 28.93 -11.64 16.36
C LEU A 159 28.57 -10.58 17.41
N LEU A 160 29.16 -10.65 18.61
CA LEU A 160 28.95 -9.69 19.68
C LEU A 160 29.45 -8.28 19.27
N LEU A 161 30.63 -8.18 18.66
CA LEU A 161 31.14 -6.92 18.13
C LEU A 161 30.18 -6.33 17.08
N LEU A 162 29.66 -7.16 16.17
CA LEU A 162 28.69 -6.74 15.17
C LEU A 162 27.39 -6.24 15.83
N CYS A 163 26.89 -6.94 16.86
CA CYS A 163 25.72 -6.49 17.62
C CYS A 163 25.97 -5.12 18.27
N VAL A 164 27.14 -4.92 18.90
CA VAL A 164 27.52 -3.63 19.52
C VAL A 164 27.56 -2.51 18.48
N ILE A 165 28.12 -2.75 17.30
CA ILE A 165 28.17 -1.75 16.22
C ILE A 165 26.76 -1.30 15.80
N TYR A 166 25.84 -2.24 15.61
CA TYR A 166 24.47 -1.92 15.19
C TYR A 166 23.68 -1.17 16.27
N VAL A 167 23.85 -1.59 17.53
CA VAL A 167 23.24 -0.91 18.68
C VAL A 167 23.80 0.51 18.83
N ALA A 168 25.11 0.68 18.71
CA ALA A 168 25.76 2.00 18.72
C ALA A 168 25.28 2.88 17.55
N ALA A 169 25.14 2.30 16.35
CA ALA A 169 24.60 3.01 15.20
C ALA A 169 23.16 3.50 15.44
N GLY A 170 22.28 2.68 16.04
CA GLY A 170 20.92 3.10 16.38
C GLY A 170 20.87 4.20 17.46
N PHE A 171 21.77 4.16 18.43
CA PHE A 171 21.93 5.23 19.41
C PHE A 171 22.38 6.54 18.76
N ILE A 172 23.41 6.49 17.90
CA ILE A 172 23.91 7.65 17.15
C ILE A 172 22.82 8.21 16.22
N ALA A 173 22.09 7.36 15.49
CA ALA A 173 20.97 7.77 14.64
C ALA A 173 19.92 8.55 15.44
N SER A 174 19.60 8.08 16.64
CA SER A 174 18.64 8.73 17.52
C SER A 174 19.13 10.08 18.05
N LEU A 175 20.44 10.21 18.35
CA LEU A 175 21.04 11.50 18.71
C LEU A 175 20.97 12.50 17.54
N ILE A 176 21.30 12.05 16.33
CA ILE A 176 21.23 12.87 15.11
C ILE A 176 19.78 13.26 14.83
N GLY A 177 18.81 12.35 14.99
CA GLY A 177 17.39 12.65 14.83
C GLY A 177 16.91 13.74 15.79
N LEU A 178 17.28 13.65 17.07
CA LEU A 178 16.97 14.68 18.07
C LEU A 178 17.63 16.03 17.74
N ALA A 179 18.90 16.03 17.33
CA ALA A 179 19.60 17.25 16.93
C ALA A 179 18.97 17.89 15.68
N THR A 180 18.55 17.06 14.72
CA THR A 180 17.91 17.50 13.47
C THR A 180 16.54 18.11 13.75
N ALA A 181 15.74 17.49 14.63
CA ALA A 181 14.46 18.06 15.05
C ALA A 181 14.61 19.40 15.78
N ARG A 182 15.55 19.52 16.72
CA ARG A 182 15.82 20.80 17.40
C ARG A 182 16.18 21.89 16.40
N ARG A 183 17.04 21.57 15.42
CA ARG A 183 17.43 22.54 14.40
C ARG A 183 16.25 22.93 13.51
N ALA A 184 15.37 21.99 13.17
CA ALA A 184 14.14 22.28 12.43
C ALA A 184 13.18 23.15 13.26
N GLU A 185 13.02 22.90 14.56
CA GLU A 185 12.22 23.74 15.47
C GLU A 185 12.77 25.19 15.58
N GLU A 186 14.09 25.36 15.65
CA GLU A 186 14.74 26.68 15.63
C GLU A 186 14.48 27.43 14.33
N LEU A 187 14.69 26.77 13.18
CA LEU A 187 14.47 27.36 11.87
C LEU A 187 12.99 27.71 11.64
N ARG A 188 12.09 26.87 12.15
CA ARG A 188 10.65 27.12 12.12
C ARG A 188 10.28 28.39 12.87
N LYS A 189 10.84 28.62 14.07
CA LYS A 189 10.58 29.85 14.85
C LYS A 189 11.12 31.12 14.19
N SER A 190 12.16 30.99 13.35
CA SER A 190 12.75 32.13 12.61
C SER A 190 12.08 32.45 11.28
N ARG A 191 11.19 31.57 10.79
CA ARG A 191 10.49 31.74 9.52
C ARG A 191 9.11 32.36 9.83
N ASN A 192 8.87 33.59 9.37
CA ASN A 192 7.51 34.14 9.36
C ASN A 192 6.62 33.19 8.54
N GLU A 193 5.43 32.90 9.05
CA GLU A 193 4.41 32.05 8.42
C GLU A 193 3.82 32.73 7.19
N ASP A 194 4.62 32.95 6.15
CA ASP A 194 4.12 33.42 4.86
C ASP A 194 4.74 32.58 3.74
N HIS A 195 3.85 32.14 2.85
CA HIS A 195 4.04 31.24 1.72
C HIS A 195 3.91 29.74 2.03
N ILE A 196 2.65 29.30 1.99
CA ILE A 196 2.26 27.95 1.57
C ILE A 196 2.59 27.88 0.07
N GLU A 197 3.70 27.25 -0.30
CA GLU A 197 3.93 26.88 -1.70
C GLU A 197 2.82 25.90 -2.13
N GLU A 198 2.19 26.18 -3.27
CA GLU A 198 1.18 25.30 -3.85
C GLU A 198 1.84 23.97 -4.24
N VAL A 199 1.50 22.92 -3.50
CA VAL A 199 1.98 21.57 -3.77
C VAL A 199 1.21 21.02 -4.99
N PRO A 200 1.91 20.43 -5.99
CA PRO A 200 1.31 20.12 -7.29
C PRO A 200 0.08 19.20 -7.18
N ARG A 201 -1.01 19.59 -7.84
CA ARG A 201 -2.21 18.76 -8.07
C ARG A 201 -1.90 17.69 -9.11
N ASN A 202 -1.37 16.55 -8.70
CA ASN A 202 -1.30 15.38 -9.60
C ASN A 202 -2.06 14.19 -9.03
N THR A 203 -3.22 13.91 -9.62
CA THR A 203 -4.02 12.71 -9.40
C THR A 203 -3.46 11.53 -10.19
N LEU A 204 -2.33 10.99 -9.73
CA LEU A 204 -1.64 9.87 -10.38
C LEU A 204 -2.32 8.50 -10.20
N PHE A 205 -3.56 8.46 -9.70
CA PHE A 205 -4.38 7.25 -9.59
C PHE A 205 -5.38 7.06 -10.74
N ALA A 206 -5.19 7.75 -11.87
CA ALA A 206 -5.76 7.30 -13.12
C ALA A 206 -4.88 6.16 -13.67
N TYR A 207 -5.46 4.97 -13.81
CA TYR A 207 -4.90 3.74 -14.39
C TYR A 207 -4.03 2.86 -13.48
N SER A 208 -4.66 1.80 -12.97
CA SER A 208 -3.97 0.53 -12.70
C SER A 208 -4.18 -0.39 -13.92
N ASP A 209 -3.08 -0.95 -14.43
CA ASP A 209 -3.09 -1.91 -15.55
C ASP A 209 -4.17 -3.02 -15.38
N PRO A 210 -4.93 -3.35 -16.45
CA PRO A 210 -5.83 -4.50 -16.46
C PRO A 210 -5.02 -5.80 -16.57
N GLY A 211 -4.41 -6.22 -15.46
CA GLY A 211 -3.80 -7.54 -15.30
C GLY A 211 -4.80 -8.59 -14.80
N ARG A 212 -4.64 -9.85 -15.25
CA ARG A 212 -5.43 -11.00 -14.74
C ARG A 212 -4.93 -11.41 -13.34
N TYR A 213 -5.41 -10.76 -12.29
CA TYR A 213 -5.11 -11.09 -10.89
C TYR A 213 -6.07 -12.16 -10.33
N SER A 214 -5.63 -12.98 -9.36
CA SER A 214 -6.45 -13.98 -8.68
C SER A 214 -6.18 -14.06 -7.17
N VAL A 215 -7.22 -13.86 -6.36
CA VAL A 215 -7.11 -13.94 -4.88
C VAL A 215 -6.82 -15.37 -4.42
N SER A 216 -7.40 -16.38 -5.09
CA SER A 216 -7.13 -17.78 -4.77
C SER A 216 -5.68 -18.15 -5.07
N ALA A 217 -5.10 -17.59 -6.14
CA ALA A 217 -3.69 -17.82 -6.47
C ALA A 217 -2.74 -17.31 -5.37
N LEU A 218 -3.04 -16.17 -4.73
CA LEU A 218 -2.26 -15.67 -3.59
C LEU A 218 -2.17 -16.70 -2.46
N PHE A 219 -3.31 -17.20 -2.00
CA PHE A 219 -3.36 -18.18 -0.90
C PHE A 219 -2.72 -19.50 -1.28
N ILE A 220 -2.89 -19.94 -2.54
CA ILE A 220 -2.22 -21.13 -3.07
C ILE A 220 -0.70 -20.96 -3.05
N HIS A 221 -0.17 -19.81 -3.48
CA HIS A 221 1.28 -19.57 -3.43
C HIS A 221 1.82 -19.53 -2.00
N LEU A 222 1.11 -18.89 -1.07
CA LEU A 222 1.50 -18.83 0.34
C LEU A 222 1.54 -20.24 0.96
N LEU A 223 0.48 -21.03 0.75
CA LEU A 223 0.40 -22.40 1.23
C LEU A 223 1.44 -23.31 0.56
N ALA A 224 1.63 -23.17 -0.75
CA ALA A 224 2.60 -23.95 -1.51
C ALA A 224 4.03 -23.72 -1.00
N ILE A 225 4.45 -22.47 -0.74
CA ILE A 225 5.78 -22.18 -0.19
C ILE A 225 5.95 -22.90 1.16
N ILE A 226 4.97 -22.78 2.06
CA ILE A 226 5.03 -23.41 3.38
C ILE A 226 5.13 -24.94 3.26
N LEU A 227 4.27 -25.55 2.44
CA LEU A 227 4.25 -27.00 2.23
C LEU A 227 5.54 -27.51 1.60
N PHE A 228 6.07 -26.82 0.57
CA PHE A 228 7.33 -27.21 -0.05
C PHE A 228 8.52 -27.01 0.89
N LEU A 229 8.55 -25.96 1.70
CA LEU A 229 9.60 -25.77 2.71
C LEU A 229 9.56 -26.87 3.79
N LEU A 230 8.37 -27.26 4.25
CA LEU A 230 8.22 -28.39 5.18
C LEU A 230 8.61 -29.72 4.54
N ALA A 231 8.25 -29.92 3.27
CA ALA A 231 8.63 -31.10 2.50
C ALA A 231 10.16 -31.19 2.31
N LEU A 232 10.83 -30.05 2.05
CA LEU A 232 12.29 -29.94 1.97
C LEU A 232 13.03 -30.20 3.29
N ILE A 233 12.32 -30.25 4.41
CA ILE A 233 12.87 -30.60 5.73
C ILE A 233 12.67 -32.10 6.03
N ARG A 234 11.56 -32.70 5.56
CA ARG A 234 11.17 -34.08 5.92
C ARG A 234 11.45 -35.15 4.88
N LEU A 235 11.52 -34.80 3.59
CA LEU A 235 11.69 -35.77 2.51
C LEU A 235 13.17 -36.03 2.22
N GLY A 236 13.47 -37.24 1.75
CA GLY A 236 14.82 -37.63 1.31
C GLY A 236 15.36 -36.77 0.17
N THR A 237 16.68 -36.76 0.03
CA THR A 237 17.46 -35.81 -0.79
C THR A 237 17.00 -35.74 -2.25
N TRP A 238 16.64 -36.87 -2.86
CA TRP A 238 16.21 -36.93 -4.27
C TRP A 238 14.82 -36.33 -4.51
N TRP A 239 13.84 -36.68 -3.66
CA TRP A 239 12.48 -36.14 -3.74
C TRP A 239 12.44 -34.65 -3.44
N SER A 240 13.33 -34.18 -2.56
CA SER A 240 13.46 -32.76 -2.21
C SER A 240 13.79 -31.87 -3.41
N MET A 241 14.49 -32.39 -4.43
CA MET A 241 14.86 -31.62 -5.63
C MET A 241 13.79 -31.68 -6.73
N MET A 242 13.10 -32.80 -6.87
CA MET A 242 12.12 -33.00 -7.94
C MET A 242 10.76 -32.37 -7.62
N LEU A 243 10.35 -32.41 -6.35
CA LEU A 243 9.01 -31.97 -5.91
C LEU A 243 8.71 -30.49 -6.19
N PRO A 244 9.65 -29.52 -6.05
CA PRO A 244 9.39 -28.11 -6.33
C PRO A 244 9.35 -27.76 -7.84
N LEU A 245 9.89 -28.61 -8.73
CA LEU A 245 10.06 -28.28 -10.15
C LEU A 245 8.75 -27.94 -10.88
N PRO A 246 7.65 -28.72 -10.73
CA PRO A 246 6.38 -28.38 -11.39
C PRO A 246 5.86 -27.01 -10.96
N TYR A 247 6.01 -26.67 -9.67
CA TYR A 247 5.61 -25.37 -9.13
C TYR A 247 6.47 -24.23 -9.70
N LEU A 248 7.78 -24.43 -9.79
CA LEU A 248 8.70 -23.46 -10.39
C LEU A 248 8.36 -23.21 -11.86
N VAL A 249 8.09 -24.27 -12.64
CA VAL A 249 7.70 -24.17 -14.05
C VAL A 249 6.36 -23.45 -14.20
N PHE A 250 5.35 -23.80 -13.40
CA PHE A 250 4.06 -23.12 -13.39
C PHE A 250 4.21 -21.62 -13.12
N CYS A 251 4.99 -21.25 -12.10
CA CYS A 251 5.24 -19.85 -11.77
C CYS A 251 5.97 -19.12 -12.90
N TYR A 252 6.98 -19.75 -13.51
CA TYR A 252 7.72 -19.17 -14.65
C TYR A 252 6.81 -18.88 -15.85
N LEU A 253 5.93 -19.81 -16.19
CA LEU A 253 4.99 -19.65 -17.31
C LEU A 253 3.96 -18.55 -17.02
N ARG A 254 3.38 -18.54 -15.82
CA ARG A 254 2.32 -17.58 -15.43
C ARG A 254 2.84 -16.18 -15.13
N TYR A 255 4.02 -16.05 -14.52
CA TYR A 255 4.60 -14.77 -14.07
C TYR A 255 5.91 -14.43 -14.79
N LYS A 256 5.99 -14.77 -16.08
CA LYS A 256 7.18 -14.62 -16.93
C LYS A 256 7.86 -13.24 -16.81
N ARG A 257 7.07 -12.16 -16.72
CA ARG A 257 7.60 -10.78 -16.62
C ARG A 257 8.38 -10.55 -15.32
N SER A 258 7.89 -11.02 -14.18
CA SER A 258 8.50 -10.84 -12.86
C SER A 258 9.65 -11.80 -12.61
N LEU A 259 9.64 -12.97 -13.24
CA LEU A 259 10.67 -14.01 -13.10
C LEU A 259 11.83 -13.89 -14.09
N ARG A 260 11.83 -12.89 -14.97
CA ARG A 260 12.97 -12.59 -15.88
C ARG A 260 14.31 -12.42 -15.15
N GLN A 261 14.29 -12.08 -13.86
CA GLN A 261 15.50 -12.00 -13.04
C GLN A 261 16.20 -13.35 -12.81
N LEU A 262 15.47 -14.46 -12.84
CA LEU A 262 16.05 -15.81 -12.76
C LEU A 262 16.92 -16.14 -13.98
N LEU A 263 16.75 -15.42 -15.10
CA LEU A 263 17.54 -15.60 -16.31
C LEU A 263 18.85 -14.79 -16.29
N ARG A 264 19.10 -13.98 -15.25
CA ARG A 264 20.34 -13.20 -15.16
C ARG A 264 21.52 -14.13 -14.85
N PRO A 265 22.63 -14.09 -15.62
CA PRO A 265 23.76 -15.00 -15.45
C PRO A 265 24.40 -14.89 -14.06
N ARG A 266 24.33 -13.71 -13.44
CA ARG A 266 24.84 -13.46 -12.09
C ARG A 266 24.20 -14.36 -11.02
N LEU A 267 22.91 -14.67 -11.13
CA LEU A 267 22.24 -15.53 -10.18
C LEU A 267 22.83 -16.94 -10.24
N TRP A 268 23.00 -17.48 -11.44
CA TRP A 268 23.55 -18.82 -11.66
C TRP A 268 25.01 -18.92 -11.20
N ILE A 269 25.82 -17.88 -11.41
CA ILE A 269 27.19 -17.81 -10.86
C ILE A 269 27.16 -17.90 -9.34
N GLN A 270 26.24 -17.20 -8.67
CA GLN A 270 26.09 -17.26 -7.21
C GLN A 270 25.64 -18.64 -6.73
N LEU A 271 24.69 -19.29 -7.41
CA LEU A 271 24.23 -20.64 -7.06
C LEU A 271 25.37 -21.66 -7.20
N VAL A 272 26.14 -21.60 -8.29
CA VAL A 272 27.32 -22.47 -8.50
C VAL A 272 28.37 -22.22 -7.41
N LEU A 273 28.66 -20.96 -7.10
CA LEU A 273 29.61 -20.60 -6.05
C LEU A 273 29.16 -21.13 -4.68
N ILE A 274 27.87 -21.02 -4.34
CA ILE A 274 27.33 -21.55 -3.08
C ILE A 274 27.47 -23.07 -3.04
N THR A 275 27.16 -23.77 -4.13
CA THR A 275 27.36 -25.23 -4.19
C THR A 275 28.82 -25.62 -4.03
N PHE A 276 29.73 -24.89 -4.67
CA PHE A 276 31.16 -25.14 -4.57
C PHE A 276 31.67 -24.88 -3.15
N LEU A 277 31.29 -23.76 -2.52
CA LEU A 277 31.64 -23.45 -1.15
C LEU A 277 31.07 -24.48 -0.16
N ALA A 278 29.84 -24.96 -0.39
CA ALA A 278 29.23 -26.01 0.42
C ALA A 278 29.99 -27.34 0.28
N ALA A 279 30.37 -27.73 -0.94
CA ALA A 279 31.19 -28.92 -1.20
C ALA A 279 32.54 -28.87 -0.47
N LEU A 280 33.23 -27.73 -0.59
CA LEU A 280 34.54 -27.51 0.00
C LEU A 280 34.49 -27.43 1.54
N PHE A 281 33.64 -26.56 2.09
CA PHE A 281 33.71 -26.18 3.50
C PHE A 281 32.84 -27.02 4.44
N LEU A 282 31.80 -27.72 3.98
CA LEU A 282 31.01 -28.55 4.90
C LEU A 282 31.74 -29.84 5.29
N ARG A 283 32.33 -30.52 4.31
CA ARG A 283 33.03 -31.81 4.52
C ARG A 283 34.31 -31.96 3.69
N GLY A 284 34.46 -31.27 2.56
CA GLY A 284 35.62 -31.45 1.67
C GLY A 284 36.98 -31.18 2.32
N ILE A 285 37.06 -30.21 3.24
CA ILE A 285 38.29 -29.93 4.02
C ILE A 285 38.62 -31.07 5.01
N GLN A 286 37.61 -31.79 5.52
CA GLN A 286 37.82 -32.89 6.48
C GLN A 286 38.17 -34.20 5.78
N THR A 287 37.61 -34.44 4.59
CA THR A 287 37.84 -35.66 3.80
C THR A 287 39.00 -35.55 2.82
N GLY A 288 39.59 -34.36 2.66
CA GLY A 288 40.67 -34.09 1.70
C GLY A 288 40.20 -34.08 0.24
N ASN A 289 38.90 -34.25 -0.01
CA ASN A 289 38.33 -34.29 -1.35
C ASN A 289 37.45 -33.05 -1.58
N VAL A 290 37.88 -32.20 -2.50
CA VAL A 290 37.20 -30.93 -2.87
C VAL A 290 35.80 -31.18 -3.43
N PHE A 291 35.53 -32.39 -3.97
CA PHE A 291 34.26 -32.77 -4.59
C PHE A 291 33.50 -33.81 -3.76
N ASP A 292 33.33 -33.57 -2.46
CA ASP A 292 32.50 -34.44 -1.63
C ASP A 292 31.03 -34.44 -2.07
N SER A 293 30.47 -35.63 -2.26
CA SER A 293 29.10 -35.81 -2.76
C SER A 293 28.05 -35.26 -1.81
N GLU A 294 28.28 -35.31 -0.50
CA GLU A 294 27.35 -34.80 0.51
C GLU A 294 27.36 -33.27 0.57
N GLY A 295 28.53 -32.63 0.44
CA GLY A 295 28.63 -31.17 0.37
C GLY A 295 27.99 -30.59 -0.91
N ILE A 296 28.13 -31.26 -2.06
CA ILE A 296 27.43 -30.88 -3.30
C ILE A 296 25.91 -31.02 -3.13
N LYS A 297 25.43 -32.11 -2.52
CA LYS A 297 24.00 -32.31 -2.22
C LYS A 297 23.45 -31.19 -1.33
N ALA A 298 24.18 -30.84 -0.27
CA ALA A 298 23.80 -29.74 0.63
C ALA A 298 23.70 -28.41 -0.12
N GLY A 299 24.71 -28.05 -0.91
CA GLY A 299 24.70 -26.84 -1.73
C GLY A 299 23.55 -26.78 -2.73
N LEU A 300 23.23 -27.91 -3.38
CA LEU A 300 22.10 -27.99 -4.31
C LEU A 300 20.75 -27.84 -3.59
N MET A 301 20.58 -28.43 -2.40
CA MET A 301 19.38 -28.22 -1.57
C MET A 301 19.21 -26.77 -1.13
N MET A 302 20.30 -26.09 -0.73
CA MET A 302 20.30 -24.66 -0.41
C MET A 302 19.81 -23.83 -1.60
N ASN A 303 20.26 -24.16 -2.81
CA ASN A 303 19.86 -23.48 -4.04
C ASN A 303 18.39 -23.72 -4.40
N VAL A 304 17.88 -24.96 -4.26
CA VAL A 304 16.46 -25.29 -4.51
C VAL A 304 15.54 -24.52 -3.56
N ARG A 305 15.90 -24.43 -2.27
CA ARG A 305 15.16 -23.61 -1.28
C ARG A 305 15.12 -22.14 -1.69
N ALA A 306 16.28 -21.56 -2.03
CA ALA A 306 16.37 -20.17 -2.45
C ALA A 306 15.53 -19.88 -3.72
N LEU A 307 15.58 -20.77 -4.72
CA LEU A 307 14.79 -20.67 -5.95
C LEU A 307 13.28 -20.75 -5.68
N LEU A 308 12.84 -21.67 -4.83
CA LEU A 308 11.45 -21.81 -4.41
C LEU A 308 10.93 -20.53 -3.75
N ILE A 309 11.68 -20.01 -2.77
CA ILE A 309 11.32 -18.81 -2.02
C ILE A 309 11.28 -17.58 -2.94
N LEU A 310 12.32 -17.37 -3.75
CA LEU A 310 12.39 -16.23 -4.67
C LEU A 310 11.22 -16.26 -5.67
N THR A 311 10.93 -17.44 -6.23
CA THR A 311 9.86 -17.63 -7.22
C THR A 311 8.48 -17.41 -6.60
N GLY A 312 8.24 -18.00 -5.43
CA GLY A 312 6.99 -17.86 -4.70
C GLY A 312 6.73 -16.42 -4.25
N PHE A 313 7.74 -15.73 -3.73
CA PHE A 313 7.61 -14.32 -3.37
C PHE A 313 7.42 -13.41 -4.58
N SER A 314 8.08 -13.68 -5.72
CA SER A 314 7.79 -12.97 -6.96
C SER A 314 6.34 -13.17 -7.41
N ALA A 315 5.79 -14.38 -7.34
CA ALA A 315 4.39 -14.68 -7.66
C ALA A 315 3.42 -13.95 -6.71
N ILE A 316 3.65 -14.05 -5.39
CA ILE A 316 2.87 -13.35 -4.36
C ILE A 316 2.88 -11.83 -4.60
N SER A 317 4.02 -11.25 -4.94
CA SER A 317 4.13 -9.80 -5.17
C SER A 317 3.30 -9.30 -6.36
N VAL A 318 3.05 -10.15 -7.36
CA VAL A 318 2.17 -9.84 -8.49
C VAL A 318 0.71 -9.97 -8.07
N GLU A 319 0.36 -11.05 -7.38
CA GLU A 319 -1.02 -11.31 -6.95
C GLU A 319 -1.48 -10.35 -5.84
N MET A 320 -0.58 -9.84 -5.00
CA MET A 320 -0.89 -8.78 -4.02
C MET A 320 -1.35 -7.46 -4.66
N LYS A 321 -1.14 -7.26 -5.97
CA LYS A 321 -1.65 -6.09 -6.70
C LYS A 321 -3.14 -6.19 -7.02
N ASN A 322 -3.82 -7.30 -6.68
CA ASN A 322 -5.23 -7.55 -6.98
C ASN A 322 -6.17 -6.50 -6.36
N PRO A 323 -7.11 -5.91 -7.14
CA PRO A 323 -8.11 -4.96 -6.63
C PRO A 323 -9.07 -5.52 -5.56
N VAL A 324 -9.29 -6.85 -5.51
CA VAL A 324 -10.11 -7.50 -4.48
C VAL A 324 -9.35 -7.68 -3.17
N ILE A 325 -8.04 -7.99 -3.20
CA ILE A 325 -7.21 -8.02 -1.98
C ILE A 325 -7.11 -6.63 -1.39
N ARG A 326 -6.97 -5.63 -2.27
CA ARG A 326 -7.17 -4.22 -1.91
C ARG A 326 -8.54 -4.09 -1.24
N ALA A 327 -9.66 -4.36 -1.90
CA ALA A 327 -11.01 -4.22 -1.31
C ALA A 327 -11.26 -4.99 0.02
N ILE A 328 -10.67 -6.18 0.22
CA ILE A 328 -10.81 -6.96 1.47
C ILE A 328 -9.99 -6.35 2.60
N LEU A 329 -8.78 -5.86 2.31
CA LEU A 329 -8.07 -4.98 3.25
C LEU A 329 -8.98 -3.78 3.59
N TYR A 330 -9.73 -3.23 2.61
CA TYR A 330 -10.58 -2.05 2.83
C TYR A 330 -11.79 -2.32 3.76
N GLN A 331 -12.30 -3.55 3.87
CA GLN A 331 -13.57 -3.86 4.55
C GLN A 331 -13.46 -4.11 6.07
N ARG A 332 -12.27 -4.43 6.62
CA ARG A 332 -12.11 -4.77 8.05
C ARG A 332 -11.40 -3.69 8.88
N GLY A 333 -11.82 -2.42 8.73
CA GLY A 333 -11.31 -1.31 9.55
C GLY A 333 -10.02 -0.62 9.05
N PHE A 334 -9.48 -1.01 7.90
CA PHE A 334 -8.31 -0.36 7.27
C PHE A 334 -8.68 0.79 6.32
N ALA A 335 -9.92 1.28 6.34
CA ALA A 335 -10.31 2.46 5.55
C ALA A 335 -9.34 3.64 5.77
N SER A 336 -8.86 3.83 6.99
CA SER A 336 -7.86 4.85 7.30
C SER A 336 -6.48 4.56 6.69
N LEU A 337 -6.05 3.30 6.65
CA LEU A 337 -4.79 2.92 6.00
C LEU A 337 -4.87 3.16 4.49
N TYR A 338 -5.96 2.73 3.86
CA TYR A 338 -6.14 2.91 2.43
C TYR A 338 -6.15 4.41 2.06
N ARG A 339 -6.95 5.20 2.77
CA ARG A 339 -7.01 6.66 2.58
C ARG A 339 -5.62 7.30 2.77
N SER A 340 -4.90 6.92 3.83
CA SER A 340 -3.54 7.40 4.09
C SER A 340 -2.57 7.04 2.97
N LEU A 341 -2.66 5.81 2.44
CA LEU A 341 -1.82 5.33 1.36
C LEU A 341 -2.12 6.08 0.05
N SER A 342 -3.39 6.30 -0.28
CA SER A 342 -3.80 7.08 -1.46
C SER A 342 -3.28 8.52 -1.39
N LEU A 343 -3.39 9.18 -0.22
CA LEU A 343 -2.83 10.51 0.02
C LEU A 343 -1.30 10.53 -0.14
N ALA A 344 -0.62 9.54 0.43
CA ALA A 344 0.83 9.42 0.36
C ALA A 344 1.34 9.26 -1.09
N PHE A 345 0.63 8.48 -1.90
CA PHE A 345 0.94 8.30 -3.33
C PHE A 345 0.66 9.54 -4.18
N ALA A 346 -0.37 10.33 -3.85
CA ALA A 346 -0.67 11.56 -4.58
C ALA A 346 0.48 12.57 -4.52
N VAL A 347 1.22 12.60 -3.41
CA VAL A 347 2.31 13.57 -3.18
C VAL A 347 3.70 12.98 -3.44
N LEU A 348 3.81 11.64 -3.57
CA LEU A 348 5.09 10.95 -3.80
C LEU A 348 5.88 11.50 -5.00
N PRO A 349 5.28 11.76 -6.19
CA PRO A 349 6.04 12.26 -7.35
C PRO A 349 6.67 13.63 -7.07
N GLY A 350 5.93 14.55 -6.46
CA GLY A 350 6.44 15.88 -6.10
C GLY A 350 7.58 15.81 -5.09
N ILE A 351 7.45 14.97 -4.05
CA ILE A 351 8.57 14.75 -3.11
C ILE A 351 9.77 14.13 -3.83
N MET A 352 9.54 13.19 -4.76
CA MET A 352 10.63 12.53 -5.49
C MET A 352 11.37 13.47 -6.43
N GLU A 353 10.66 14.38 -7.09
CA GLU A 353 11.23 15.42 -7.95
C GLU A 353 12.10 16.36 -7.13
N GLU A 354 11.60 16.87 -6.00
CA GLU A 354 12.38 17.74 -5.09
C GLU A 354 13.65 17.04 -4.55
N VAL A 355 13.53 15.77 -4.15
CA VAL A 355 14.68 15.01 -3.64
C VAL A 355 15.63 14.61 -4.77
N GLY A 356 15.14 14.40 -5.99
CA GLY A 356 15.89 13.96 -7.17
C GLY A 356 16.62 15.09 -7.92
N GLU A 357 16.01 16.27 -8.04
CA GLU A 357 16.63 17.47 -8.63
C GLU A 357 17.81 17.99 -7.80
N GLY A 358 17.93 17.56 -6.55
CA GLY A 358 19.10 17.70 -5.69
C GLY A 358 20.36 16.97 -6.19
N ASN A 359 20.44 16.56 -7.46
CA ASN A 359 21.49 15.73 -8.08
C ASN A 359 22.93 16.29 -7.92
N ARG A 360 23.11 17.55 -7.51
CA ARG A 360 24.42 18.16 -7.15
C ARG A 360 24.70 18.27 -5.63
N ARG A 361 23.77 17.86 -4.75
CA ARG A 361 23.79 18.06 -3.28
C ARG A 361 23.63 16.77 -2.47
N TRP A 362 24.02 15.62 -3.05
CA TRP A 362 23.86 14.28 -2.46
C TRP A 362 24.46 14.09 -1.05
N PHE A 363 25.44 14.90 -0.66
CA PHE A 363 26.05 14.88 0.69
C PHE A 363 25.26 15.69 1.75
N ARG A 364 24.14 16.33 1.40
CA ARG A 364 23.34 17.18 2.31
C ARG A 364 22.00 16.54 2.71
N LEU A 365 22.02 15.23 2.97
CA LEU A 365 20.92 14.45 3.55
C LEU A 365 20.27 15.13 4.77
N LYS A 366 21.09 15.74 5.63
CA LYS A 366 20.62 16.51 6.78
C LYS A 366 19.71 17.68 6.36
N GLU A 367 20.08 18.41 5.31
CA GLU A 367 19.26 19.53 4.80
C GLU A 367 17.97 19.01 4.17
N ILE A 368 18.03 17.90 3.42
CA ILE A 368 16.82 17.27 2.85
C ILE A 368 15.84 16.90 3.97
N ILE A 369 16.31 16.22 5.02
CA ILE A 369 15.46 15.85 6.16
C ILE A 369 14.89 17.09 6.83
N ILE A 370 15.67 18.14 7.07
CA ILE A 370 15.19 19.40 7.67
C ILE A 370 14.12 20.05 6.79
N THR A 371 14.35 20.19 5.48
CA THR A 371 13.38 20.77 4.56
C THR A 371 12.06 19.99 4.56
N GLN A 372 12.13 18.66 4.54
CA GLN A 372 10.95 17.80 4.58
C GLN A 372 10.23 17.88 5.94
N LEU A 373 10.97 17.98 7.05
CA LEU A 373 10.39 18.20 8.38
C LEU A 373 9.66 19.56 8.47
N LEU A 374 10.22 20.61 7.88
CA LEU A 374 9.59 21.94 7.85
C LEU A 374 8.32 21.97 6.99
N LYS A 375 8.28 21.20 5.90
CA LYS A 375 7.09 21.07 5.04
C LYS A 375 6.05 20.08 5.59
N ALA A 376 6.38 19.27 6.59
CA ALA A 376 5.51 18.22 7.09
C ALA A 376 4.16 18.73 7.62
N ASP A 377 4.15 19.90 8.26
CA ASP A 377 2.91 20.53 8.73
C ASP A 377 2.03 21.01 7.56
N GLN A 378 2.65 21.56 6.50
CA GLN A 378 1.92 21.93 5.28
C GLN A 378 1.33 20.70 4.60
N LEU A 379 2.10 19.61 4.52
CA LEU A 379 1.65 18.33 3.96
C LEU A 379 0.50 17.73 4.80
N PHE A 380 0.59 17.84 6.13
CA PHE A 380 -0.45 17.39 7.04
C PHE A 380 -1.75 18.22 6.87
N GLU A 381 -1.67 19.55 6.82
CA GLU A 381 -2.85 20.40 6.57
C GLU A 381 -3.41 20.20 5.15
N TYR A 382 -2.57 19.96 4.15
CA TYR A 382 -3.01 19.55 2.82
C TYR A 382 -3.81 18.24 2.85
N PHE A 383 -3.30 17.22 3.55
CA PHE A 383 -4.01 15.95 3.72
C PHE A 383 -5.32 16.10 4.49
N LYS A 384 -5.34 16.96 5.50
CA LYS A 384 -6.55 17.29 6.26
C LYS A 384 -7.57 18.03 5.40
N ASN A 385 -7.13 18.94 4.51
CA ASN A 385 -7.99 19.62 3.55
C ASN A 385 -8.53 18.64 2.50
N LEU A 386 -7.69 17.76 1.93
CA LEU A 386 -8.14 16.70 1.02
C LEU A 386 -9.10 15.68 1.68
N ASP A 387 -9.01 15.49 3.00
CA ASP A 387 -9.96 14.66 3.76
C ASP A 387 -11.24 15.45 4.13
N ARG A 388 -11.15 16.78 4.33
CA ARG A 388 -12.29 17.68 4.63
C ARG A 388 -13.13 18.07 3.42
N ILE A 389 -12.54 18.21 2.23
CA ILE A 389 -13.22 18.64 1.00
C ILE A 389 -14.13 17.51 0.43
N ARG A 390 -14.18 16.36 1.09
CA ARG A 390 -14.98 15.24 0.58
C ARG A 390 -16.43 15.35 1.01
N PRO A 391 -17.37 15.26 0.06
CA PRO A 391 -18.79 15.38 0.36
C PRO A 391 -19.25 14.23 1.27
N SER A 392 -20.09 14.57 2.25
CA SER A 392 -20.85 13.59 3.03
C SER A 392 -21.94 13.00 2.14
N VAL A 393 -22.10 11.67 2.17
CA VAL A 393 -23.07 10.98 1.33
C VAL A 393 -24.05 10.21 2.21
N THR A 394 -25.32 10.54 2.09
CA THR A 394 -26.42 9.77 2.68
C THR A 394 -26.88 8.76 1.64
N ILE A 395 -26.88 7.48 1.99
CA ILE A 395 -27.32 6.40 1.10
C ILE A 395 -28.64 5.85 1.59
N ILE A 396 -29.68 6.01 0.78
CA ILE A 396 -30.97 5.34 0.97
C ILE A 396 -30.88 3.95 0.33
N THR A 397 -31.04 2.91 1.14
CA THR A 397 -30.92 1.52 0.70
C THR A 397 -32.16 0.68 0.99
N GLY A 398 -32.29 -0.43 0.27
CA GLY A 398 -33.47 -1.30 0.27
C GLY A 398 -33.46 -2.23 -0.95
N ALA A 399 -34.21 -3.32 -0.90
CA ALA A 399 -34.37 -4.25 -2.02
C ALA A 399 -35.17 -3.63 -3.18
N ARG A 400 -35.26 -4.36 -4.29
CA ARG A 400 -35.93 -3.86 -5.49
C ARG A 400 -37.44 -3.78 -5.24
N GLY A 401 -38.00 -2.57 -5.29
CA GLY A 401 -39.43 -2.35 -5.06
C GLY A 401 -39.80 -1.99 -3.62
N GLU A 402 -38.85 -1.93 -2.68
CA GLU A 402 -39.10 -1.55 -1.27
C GLU A 402 -39.25 -0.03 -1.04
N GLY A 403 -39.81 0.73 -1.99
CA GLY A 403 -40.14 2.14 -1.76
C GLY A 403 -38.98 3.15 -1.64
N LYS A 404 -37.72 2.79 -1.94
CA LYS A 404 -36.56 3.72 -1.90
C LYS A 404 -36.81 5.08 -2.57
N THR A 405 -37.38 5.08 -3.77
CA THR A 405 -37.68 6.31 -4.51
C THR A 405 -38.76 7.13 -3.79
N SER A 406 -39.74 6.47 -3.16
CA SER A 406 -40.77 7.15 -2.36
C SER A 406 -40.18 7.82 -1.13
N LEU A 407 -39.33 7.10 -0.39
CA LEU A 407 -38.61 7.66 0.77
C LEU A 407 -37.68 8.81 0.34
N LEU A 408 -36.97 8.66 -0.77
CA LEU A 408 -36.15 9.74 -1.31
C LEU A 408 -37.01 10.97 -1.63
N GLN A 409 -38.18 10.77 -2.25
CA GLN A 409 -39.08 11.86 -2.60
C GLN A 409 -39.57 12.61 -1.36
N GLU A 410 -39.95 11.89 -0.30
CA GLU A 410 -40.33 12.47 0.99
C GLU A 410 -39.20 13.34 1.58
N ARG A 411 -37.97 12.82 1.60
CA ARG A 411 -36.80 13.58 2.08
C ARG A 411 -36.48 14.79 1.21
N VAL A 412 -36.61 14.66 -0.11
CA VAL A 412 -36.47 15.78 -1.05
C VAL A 412 -37.49 16.87 -0.75
N ASP A 413 -38.75 16.49 -0.48
CA ASP A 413 -39.83 17.44 -0.21
C ASP A 413 -39.68 18.10 1.18
N GLU A 414 -39.17 17.40 2.19
CA GLU A 414 -38.75 17.97 3.48
C GLU A 414 -37.65 19.02 3.32
N LEU A 415 -36.60 18.70 2.58
CA LEU A 415 -35.46 19.60 2.36
C LEU A 415 -35.87 20.84 1.57
N LYS A 416 -36.73 20.69 0.55
CA LYS A 416 -37.31 21.81 -0.19
C LYS A 416 -38.16 22.71 0.72
N ARG A 417 -38.99 22.12 1.59
CA ARG A 417 -39.77 22.88 2.60
C ARG A 417 -38.88 23.64 3.59
N ALA A 418 -37.70 23.10 3.90
CA ALA A 418 -36.68 23.77 4.72
C ALA A 418 -35.88 24.84 3.95
N GLY A 419 -36.22 25.14 2.69
CA GLY A 419 -35.58 26.17 1.87
C GLY A 419 -34.25 25.76 1.25
N LYS A 420 -33.94 24.46 1.15
CA LYS A 420 -32.71 23.97 0.52
C LYS A 420 -32.84 23.85 -1.01
N ILE A 421 -31.79 24.26 -1.71
CA ILE A 421 -31.68 24.12 -3.17
C ILE A 421 -31.06 22.76 -3.48
N LEU A 422 -31.79 21.90 -4.20
CA LEU A 422 -31.36 20.54 -4.52
C LEU A 422 -31.04 20.42 -6.02
N ALA A 423 -29.82 20.01 -6.36
CA ALA A 423 -29.41 19.66 -7.72
C ALA A 423 -29.48 18.14 -7.97
N GLY A 424 -29.30 17.75 -9.23
CA GLY A 424 -29.42 16.35 -9.68
C GLY A 424 -30.86 15.96 -10.01
N PHE A 425 -31.18 14.69 -9.85
CA PHE A 425 -32.43 14.12 -10.35
C PHE A 425 -32.94 12.91 -9.55
N VAL A 426 -34.24 12.64 -9.70
CA VAL A 426 -34.92 11.43 -9.17
C VAL A 426 -35.38 10.53 -10.31
N ALA A 427 -35.36 9.21 -10.12
CA ALA A 427 -35.77 8.24 -11.14
C ALA A 427 -37.20 7.74 -10.90
N VAL A 428 -38.14 8.25 -11.68
CA VAL A 428 -39.56 7.93 -11.59
C VAL A 428 -39.87 6.69 -12.45
N GLY A 429 -40.49 5.68 -11.86
CA GLY A 429 -40.89 4.47 -12.58
C GLY A 429 -42.02 4.73 -13.58
N VAL A 430 -41.83 4.29 -14.83
CA VAL A 430 -42.87 4.29 -15.87
C VAL A 430 -43.57 2.94 -15.85
N HIS A 431 -44.90 2.97 -15.79
CA HIS A 431 -45.75 1.78 -15.74
C HIS A 431 -46.62 1.71 -16.99
N ASP A 432 -46.86 0.50 -17.50
CA ASP A 432 -47.83 0.28 -18.56
C ASP A 432 -49.28 0.32 -18.04
N ALA A 433 -50.23 0.14 -18.96
CA ALA A 433 -51.66 0.09 -18.65
C ALA A 433 -52.05 -1.06 -17.70
N THR A 434 -51.18 -2.06 -17.52
CA THR A 434 -51.39 -3.19 -16.59
C THR A 434 -50.78 -2.93 -15.21
N GLY A 435 -50.13 -1.79 -15.02
CA GLY A 435 -49.42 -1.43 -13.79
C GLY A 435 -48.03 -2.06 -13.67
N GLN A 436 -47.52 -2.74 -14.71
CA GLN A 436 -46.17 -3.28 -14.70
C GLN A 436 -45.14 -2.20 -15.05
N ARG A 437 -44.05 -2.10 -14.28
CA ARG A 437 -42.98 -1.13 -14.54
C ARG A 437 -42.16 -1.51 -15.78
N THR A 438 -42.35 -0.75 -16.85
CA THR A 438 -41.72 -0.91 -18.17
C THR A 438 -40.45 -0.06 -18.35
N GLY A 439 -40.25 0.97 -17.54
CA GLY A 439 -39.09 1.84 -17.68
C GLY A 439 -38.89 2.83 -16.53
N TYR A 440 -38.00 3.79 -16.75
CA TYR A 440 -37.75 4.91 -15.85
C TYR A 440 -37.58 6.21 -16.63
N ARG A 441 -38.15 7.29 -16.08
CA ARG A 441 -37.86 8.68 -16.42
C ARG A 441 -37.01 9.31 -15.33
N ILE A 442 -36.12 10.22 -15.69
CA ILE A 442 -35.42 11.05 -14.71
C ILE A 442 -36.05 12.43 -14.68
N ARG A 443 -36.22 13.00 -13.48
CA ARG A 443 -36.76 14.35 -13.25
C ARG A 443 -35.72 15.22 -12.56
N GLN A 444 -35.36 16.35 -13.14
CA GLN A 444 -34.42 17.30 -12.54
C GLN A 444 -35.06 17.99 -11.33
N LEU A 445 -34.31 18.12 -10.24
CA LEU A 445 -34.85 18.67 -8.99
C LEU A 445 -35.06 20.19 -8.97
N MET A 446 -34.32 20.95 -9.79
CA MET A 446 -34.43 22.41 -9.86
C MET A 446 -35.51 22.89 -10.81
N SER A 447 -35.47 22.51 -12.10
CA SER A 447 -36.45 22.94 -13.09
C SER A 447 -37.74 22.12 -13.11
N GLY A 448 -37.69 20.87 -12.62
CA GLY A 448 -38.77 19.90 -12.79
C GLY A 448 -38.81 19.23 -14.17
N GLU A 449 -37.86 19.53 -15.06
CA GLU A 449 -37.76 18.91 -16.39
C GLU A 449 -37.65 17.38 -16.29
N GLU A 450 -38.35 16.67 -17.18
CA GLU A 450 -38.36 15.20 -17.25
C GLU A 450 -37.87 14.68 -18.60
N VAL A 451 -37.13 13.57 -18.57
CA VAL A 451 -36.71 12.86 -19.79
C VAL A 451 -36.74 11.34 -19.60
N ASP A 452 -37.10 10.62 -20.65
CA ASP A 452 -37.01 9.16 -20.72
C ASP A 452 -35.56 8.69 -20.59
N PHE A 453 -35.29 7.87 -19.58
CA PHE A 453 -33.95 7.34 -19.33
C PHE A 453 -33.79 5.92 -19.85
N CYS A 454 -34.70 5.00 -19.52
CA CYS A 454 -34.63 3.64 -20.05
C CYS A 454 -35.99 2.95 -20.11
N SER A 455 -36.13 2.03 -21.05
CA SER A 455 -37.34 1.22 -21.25
C SER A 455 -36.97 -0.21 -21.64
N ILE A 456 -37.83 -1.17 -21.32
CA ILE A 456 -37.73 -2.56 -21.79
C ILE A 456 -37.94 -2.61 -23.31
N ASP A 457 -38.92 -1.85 -23.80
CA ASP A 457 -39.28 -1.76 -25.23
C ASP A 457 -38.61 -0.55 -25.91
N GLY A 458 -37.46 -0.12 -25.39
CA GLY A 458 -36.69 0.98 -25.97
C GLY A 458 -36.15 0.65 -27.37
N ASN A 459 -35.67 1.67 -28.09
CA ASN A 459 -35.15 1.49 -29.44
C ASN A 459 -34.06 0.38 -29.49
N PRO A 460 -34.15 -0.60 -30.41
CA PRO A 460 -33.18 -1.68 -30.54
C PRO A 460 -31.71 -1.26 -30.70
N ASP A 461 -31.46 -0.05 -31.20
CA ASP A 461 -30.11 0.52 -31.40
C ASP A 461 -29.50 1.08 -30.11
N TRP A 462 -30.28 1.15 -29.03
CA TRP A 462 -29.80 1.63 -27.73
C TRP A 462 -29.07 0.55 -26.94
N ASP A 463 -28.08 0.98 -26.15
CA ASP A 463 -27.29 0.12 -25.29
C ASP A 463 -28.15 -0.70 -24.33
N ALA A 464 -27.99 -2.03 -24.40
CA ALA A 464 -28.68 -2.97 -23.53
C ALA A 464 -27.93 -3.13 -22.20
N VAL A 465 -28.63 -2.85 -21.09
CA VAL A 465 -28.13 -3.01 -19.72
C VAL A 465 -29.11 -3.87 -18.94
N GLY A 466 -28.79 -5.17 -18.86
CA GLY A 466 -29.71 -6.16 -18.31
C GLY A 466 -30.96 -6.28 -19.18
N ARG A 467 -32.14 -6.01 -18.60
CA ARG A 467 -33.43 -6.07 -19.32
C ARG A 467 -33.87 -4.73 -19.93
N PHE A 468 -33.12 -3.66 -19.71
CA PHE A 468 -33.49 -2.31 -20.14
C PHE A 468 -32.56 -1.84 -21.26
N ARG A 469 -33.10 -0.99 -22.12
CA ARG A 469 -32.36 -0.24 -23.14
C ARG A 469 -32.25 1.22 -22.73
N ILE A 470 -31.03 1.75 -22.72
CA ILE A 470 -30.74 3.09 -22.20
C ILE A 470 -30.88 4.14 -23.31
N ASN A 471 -31.74 5.13 -23.09
CA ASN A 471 -31.90 6.26 -23.99
C ASN A 471 -30.64 7.16 -23.93
N PRO A 472 -29.90 7.32 -25.04
CA PRO A 472 -28.68 8.14 -25.05
C PRO A 472 -28.97 9.61 -24.73
N ARG A 473 -30.15 10.14 -25.11
CA ARG A 473 -30.55 11.50 -24.76
C ARG A 473 -30.78 11.65 -23.26
N GLY A 474 -31.48 10.70 -22.64
CA GLY A 474 -31.70 10.69 -21.19
C GLY A 474 -30.38 10.59 -20.42
N LEU A 475 -29.45 9.76 -20.91
CA LEU A 475 -28.10 9.66 -20.34
C LEU A 475 -27.29 10.96 -20.50
N ALA A 476 -27.37 11.63 -21.65
CA ALA A 476 -26.68 12.91 -21.84
C ALA A 476 -27.23 14.01 -20.92
N MET A 477 -28.56 14.11 -20.81
CA MET A 477 -29.21 15.11 -19.96
C MET A 477 -28.94 14.89 -18.47
N GLY A 478 -29.00 13.65 -17.98
CA GLY A 478 -28.66 13.40 -16.58
C GLY A 478 -27.18 13.68 -16.26
N MET A 479 -26.26 13.52 -17.22
CA MET A 479 -24.86 13.94 -17.06
C MET A 479 -24.72 15.47 -17.01
N GLU A 480 -25.48 16.19 -17.83
CA GLU A 480 -25.53 17.65 -17.83
C GLU A 480 -26.10 18.20 -16.51
N TRP A 481 -27.15 17.58 -15.96
CA TRP A 481 -27.72 17.93 -14.65
C TRP A 481 -26.78 17.66 -13.47
N LEU A 482 -25.70 16.92 -13.71
CA LEU A 482 -24.60 16.65 -12.77
C LEU A 482 -23.31 17.40 -13.16
N SER A 483 -23.37 18.36 -14.09
CA SER A 483 -22.23 19.23 -14.41
C SER A 483 -21.88 20.16 -13.24
N ALA A 484 -20.64 20.66 -13.22
CA ALA A 484 -20.15 21.59 -12.19
C ALA A 484 -21.02 22.86 -12.14
N GLU A 485 -21.41 23.36 -13.32
CA GLU A 485 -22.27 24.50 -13.50
C GLU A 485 -23.67 24.22 -12.92
N ALA A 486 -24.27 23.08 -13.26
CA ALA A 486 -25.60 22.70 -12.76
C ALA A 486 -25.64 22.49 -11.24
N VAL A 487 -24.55 22.04 -10.63
CA VAL A 487 -24.53 21.83 -9.17
C VAL A 487 -24.03 23.04 -8.39
N SER A 488 -23.49 24.08 -9.03
CA SER A 488 -22.77 25.21 -8.40
C SER A 488 -23.56 26.04 -7.39
N GLU A 489 -24.87 26.23 -7.60
CA GLU A 489 -25.76 27.01 -6.72
C GLU A 489 -26.56 26.14 -5.72
N SER A 490 -26.39 24.81 -5.76
CA SER A 490 -27.15 23.90 -4.88
C SER A 490 -26.58 23.80 -3.46
N ASP A 491 -27.43 23.51 -2.48
CA ASP A 491 -26.99 23.10 -1.14
C ASP A 491 -26.60 21.62 -1.08
N MET A 492 -27.24 20.79 -1.92
CA MET A 492 -27.13 19.33 -1.89
C MET A 492 -27.43 18.71 -3.25
N ILE A 493 -26.82 17.55 -3.53
CA ILE A 493 -26.94 16.85 -4.82
C ILE A 493 -27.63 15.50 -4.62
N VAL A 494 -28.63 15.19 -5.43
CA VAL A 494 -29.42 13.95 -5.32
C VAL A 494 -29.27 13.11 -6.59
N ILE A 495 -29.05 11.81 -6.41
CA ILE A 495 -28.89 10.85 -7.51
C ILE A 495 -29.67 9.56 -7.22
N ASP A 496 -30.65 9.26 -8.06
CA ASP A 496 -31.47 8.04 -8.01
C ASP A 496 -31.45 7.33 -9.38
N GLU A 497 -31.07 6.06 -9.54
CA GLU A 497 -30.39 5.12 -8.62
C GLU A 497 -28.98 4.82 -9.14
N LEU A 498 -28.03 4.58 -8.24
CA LEU A 498 -26.71 4.09 -8.62
C LEU A 498 -26.68 2.56 -8.69
N GLY A 499 -26.28 2.02 -9.85
CA GLY A 499 -26.38 0.60 -10.16
C GLY A 499 -25.11 -0.04 -10.72
N PRO A 500 -25.25 -1.24 -11.33
CA PRO A 500 -24.13 -1.96 -11.94
C PRO A 500 -23.46 -1.19 -13.08
N LEU A 501 -24.21 -0.35 -13.79
CA LEU A 501 -23.71 0.46 -14.89
C LEU A 501 -22.68 1.46 -14.38
N GLU A 502 -23.04 2.21 -13.33
CA GLU A 502 -22.16 3.19 -12.69
C GLU A 502 -20.98 2.49 -12.02
N LEU A 503 -21.19 1.32 -11.41
CA LEU A 503 -20.08 0.51 -10.89
C LEU A 503 -19.05 0.12 -11.97
N SER A 504 -19.47 -0.08 -13.21
CA SER A 504 -18.58 -0.38 -14.35
C SER A 504 -17.83 0.82 -14.92
N GLY A 505 -18.07 2.04 -14.41
CA GLY A 505 -17.46 3.28 -14.90
C GLY A 505 -18.20 3.91 -16.08
N ARG A 506 -19.42 3.43 -16.35
CA ARG A 506 -20.33 3.94 -17.37
C ARG A 506 -21.51 4.65 -16.71
N GLY A 507 -22.52 5.05 -17.48
CA GLY A 507 -23.68 5.75 -16.93
C GLY A 507 -23.27 7.11 -16.37
N TRP A 508 -23.74 7.41 -15.16
CA TRP A 508 -23.46 8.67 -14.46
C TRP A 508 -22.05 8.75 -13.82
N ALA A 509 -21.29 7.65 -13.85
CA ALA A 509 -20.03 7.56 -13.11
C ALA A 509 -19.02 8.67 -13.39
N PRO A 510 -18.79 9.13 -14.65
CA PRO A 510 -17.82 10.20 -14.91
C PRO A 510 -18.24 11.54 -14.30
N ALA A 511 -19.54 11.86 -14.28
CA ALA A 511 -20.04 13.09 -13.66
C ALA A 511 -19.94 13.01 -12.14
N ILE A 512 -20.28 11.85 -11.55
CA ILE A 512 -20.11 11.62 -10.10
C ILE A 512 -18.65 11.78 -9.70
N GLU A 513 -17.72 11.17 -10.44
CA GLU A 513 -16.28 11.28 -10.17
C GLU A 513 -15.80 12.73 -10.23
N ARG A 514 -16.31 13.52 -11.18
CA ARG A 514 -16.01 14.94 -11.31
C ARG A 514 -16.55 15.76 -10.14
N ILE A 515 -17.85 15.61 -9.81
CA ILE A 515 -18.47 16.33 -8.69
C ILE A 515 -17.76 15.99 -7.37
N LEU A 516 -17.40 14.73 -7.14
CA LEU A 516 -16.70 14.31 -5.92
C LEU A 516 -15.32 14.96 -5.74
N ILE A 517 -14.70 15.42 -6.83
CA ILE A 517 -13.41 16.13 -6.81
C ILE A 517 -13.64 17.65 -6.70
N GLU A 518 -14.62 18.17 -7.44
CA GLU A 518 -14.81 19.61 -7.65
C GLU A 518 -15.75 20.26 -6.61
N SER A 519 -16.59 19.47 -5.91
CA SER A 519 -17.65 19.98 -5.05
C SER A 519 -17.67 19.29 -3.67
N PRO A 520 -17.54 20.04 -2.56
CA PRO A 520 -17.67 19.49 -1.20
C PRO A 520 -19.13 19.31 -0.76
N LYS A 521 -20.11 19.43 -1.67
CA LYS A 521 -21.54 19.48 -1.32
C LYS A 521 -22.07 18.13 -0.86
N PRO A 522 -22.85 18.07 0.23
CA PRO A 522 -23.52 16.86 0.66
C PRO A 522 -24.32 16.21 -0.48
N MET A 523 -24.41 14.88 -0.47
CA MET A 523 -25.13 14.12 -1.49
C MET A 523 -26.11 13.13 -0.88
N ILE A 524 -27.19 12.84 -1.61
CA ILE A 524 -28.11 11.73 -1.32
C ILE A 524 -28.11 10.78 -2.51
N TRP A 525 -27.79 9.52 -2.26
CA TRP A 525 -27.79 8.47 -3.28
C TRP A 525 -28.81 7.39 -2.92
N THR A 526 -29.53 6.87 -3.91
CA THR A 526 -30.23 5.60 -3.72
C THR A 526 -29.38 4.46 -4.25
N VAL A 527 -29.32 3.36 -3.49
CA VAL A 527 -28.52 2.19 -3.83
C VAL A 527 -29.21 0.92 -3.39
N ARG A 528 -29.31 -0.09 -4.26
CA ARG A 528 -29.77 -1.43 -3.88
C ARG A 528 -28.94 -2.01 -2.74
N ARG A 529 -29.57 -2.65 -1.76
CA ARG A 529 -28.89 -3.25 -0.60
C ARG A 529 -27.70 -4.16 -1.00
N SER A 530 -27.85 -4.94 -2.07
CA SER A 530 -26.79 -5.82 -2.59
C SER A 530 -25.59 -5.10 -3.24
N LEU A 531 -25.73 -3.82 -3.58
CA LEU A 531 -24.70 -2.99 -4.21
C LEU A 531 -24.11 -1.95 -3.26
N LEU A 532 -24.72 -1.73 -2.09
CA LEU A 532 -24.29 -0.74 -1.09
C LEU A 532 -22.80 -0.81 -0.81
N THR A 533 -22.31 -1.99 -0.46
CA THR A 533 -20.89 -2.22 -0.17
C THR A 533 -20.02 -1.89 -1.38
N LYS A 534 -20.39 -2.36 -2.59
CA LYS A 534 -19.61 -2.11 -3.81
C LYS A 534 -19.54 -0.62 -4.16
N ILE A 535 -20.64 0.11 -4.00
CA ILE A 535 -20.73 1.55 -4.28
C ILE A 535 -19.93 2.36 -3.28
N SER A 536 -20.06 2.05 -1.98
CA SER A 536 -19.27 2.70 -0.93
C SER A 536 -17.76 2.51 -1.12
N HIS A 537 -17.33 1.44 -1.81
CA HIS A 537 -15.93 1.18 -2.13
C HIS A 537 -15.46 1.81 -3.44
N LYS A 538 -16.36 1.96 -4.42
CA LYS A 538 -15.99 2.46 -5.74
C LYS A 538 -15.53 3.92 -5.65
N TRP A 539 -16.31 4.77 -4.99
CA TRP A 539 -16.02 6.19 -4.90
C TRP A 539 -15.45 6.54 -3.52
N ASN A 540 -14.45 7.41 -3.51
CA ASN A 540 -13.70 7.81 -2.32
C ASN A 540 -14.46 8.89 -1.52
N ILE A 541 -15.68 8.57 -1.09
CA ILE A 541 -16.62 9.47 -0.42
C ILE A 541 -16.28 9.66 1.07
N GLY A 542 -16.76 10.77 1.66
CA GLY A 542 -16.44 11.22 3.00
C GLY A 542 -17.10 10.38 4.10
N GLN A 543 -17.97 11.02 4.89
CA GLN A 543 -18.85 10.33 5.84
C GLN A 543 -20.01 9.69 5.08
N ILE A 544 -20.31 8.42 5.39
CA ILE A 544 -21.45 7.71 4.82
C ILE A 544 -22.47 7.49 5.93
N GLU A 545 -23.68 7.98 5.72
CA GLU A 545 -24.85 7.65 6.52
C GLU A 545 -25.73 6.71 5.70
N VAL A 546 -26.25 5.63 6.30
CA VAL A 546 -27.08 4.65 5.58
C VAL A 546 -28.44 4.61 6.24
N ILE A 547 -29.48 4.88 5.44
CA ILE A 547 -30.89 4.82 5.84
C ILE A 547 -31.52 3.62 5.12
N ASP A 548 -32.07 2.67 5.87
CA ASP A 548 -32.74 1.50 5.30
C ASP A 548 -34.25 1.75 5.19
N SER A 549 -34.79 1.68 3.97
CA SER A 549 -36.20 1.97 3.69
C SER A 549 -37.17 0.98 4.35
N ALA A 550 -36.70 -0.17 4.83
CA ALA A 550 -37.53 -1.14 5.56
C ALA A 550 -37.77 -0.75 7.04
N GLN A 551 -36.95 0.13 7.63
CA GLN A 551 -37.06 0.48 9.06
C GLN A 551 -37.88 1.75 9.33
N GLU A 552 -38.04 2.64 8.35
CA GLU A 552 -38.85 3.86 8.48
C GLU A 552 -40.32 3.67 8.09
N GLY A 553 -40.67 2.62 7.33
CA GLY A 553 -42.06 2.33 6.94
C GLY A 553 -42.95 1.73 8.05
N GLU A 554 -42.41 1.52 9.25
CA GLU A 554 -43.11 0.97 10.43
C GLU A 554 -43.48 2.03 11.49
N GLN A 555 -43.27 3.33 11.23
CA GLN A 555 -43.62 4.42 12.16
C GLN A 555 -44.88 5.19 11.78
#